data_AF-A0A443ZT51-F1
#
_entry.id   AF-A0A443ZT51-F1
#
_cell.length_a   1.000
_cell.length_b   1.000
_cell.length_c   1.000
_cell.angle_alpha   90.00
_cell.angle_beta   90.00
_cell.angle_gamma   90.00
#
_symmetry.space_group_name_H-M   'P 1'
#
loop_
_entity.id
_entity.type
_entity.pdbx_description
1 polymer ?
#
loop_
_entity_poly.entity_id
_entity_poly.type
_entity_poly.pdbx_seq_one_letter_code
_entity_poly.pdbx_strand_id
1 'polypeptide(L)'
;MVDQAGPDTLQLSVAIIDAQEADTSLKAASYVPIPLGLPGAKMATMQTLQHTAGKPPFAGQVTVEGKVTDASTGTLVAAMIDRRVGARKPIIGLFESSTYDAWSDVTEAERYWAEQVRYRFCVRRGDSNCTQASE
;
A
#
# COMPACT_ATOMS: atom_id res chain seq x y z
N MET A 1 -0.02 -11.42 21.35
CA MET A 1 -1.44 -11.22 21.73
C MET A 1 -1.51 -11.29 23.24
N VAL A 2 -2.27 -10.40 23.90
CA VAL A 2 -2.42 -10.39 25.37
C VAL A 2 -3.86 -10.76 25.72
N ASP A 3 -4.06 -11.45 26.83
CA ASP A 3 -5.39 -11.91 27.26
C ASP A 3 -6.17 -10.85 28.05
N GLN A 4 -5.48 -9.90 28.68
CA GLN A 4 -6.07 -8.78 29.42
C GLN A 4 -5.32 -7.49 29.12
N ALA A 5 -6.07 -6.42 28.80
CA ALA A 5 -5.51 -5.09 28.59
C ALA A 5 -5.11 -4.46 29.93
N GLY A 6 -3.96 -3.79 29.95
CA GLY A 6 -3.53 -2.98 31.09
C GLY A 6 -4.24 -1.62 31.13
N PRO A 7 -4.23 -0.93 32.29
CA PRO A 7 -4.69 0.45 32.36
C PRO A 7 -3.90 1.35 31.40
N ASP A 8 -4.55 2.41 30.90
CA ASP A 8 -3.96 3.42 30.00
C ASP A 8 -3.39 2.84 28.70
N THR A 9 -4.00 1.77 28.16
CA THR A 9 -3.60 1.15 26.89
C THR A 9 -4.60 1.40 25.76
N LEU A 10 -4.08 1.47 24.54
CA LEU A 10 -4.88 1.49 23.32
C LEU A 10 -4.90 0.09 22.70
N GLN A 11 -6.06 -0.32 22.21
CA GLN A 11 -6.20 -1.51 21.39
C GLN A 11 -6.27 -1.11 19.91
N LEU A 12 -5.30 -1.59 19.13
CA LEU A 12 -5.30 -1.49 17.68
C LEU A 12 -5.89 -2.78 17.10
N SER A 13 -6.88 -2.64 16.23
CA SER A 13 -7.43 -3.75 15.43
C SER A 13 -7.31 -3.40 13.96
N VAL A 14 -6.72 -4.29 13.17
CA VAL A 14 -6.52 -4.11 11.72
C VAL A 14 -6.99 -5.36 11.01
N ALA A 15 -7.66 -5.19 9.88
CA ALA A 15 -8.09 -6.25 9.00
C ALA A 15 -7.71 -5.91 7.55
N ILE A 16 -7.16 -6.88 6.84
CA ILE A 16 -7.04 -6.84 5.39
C ILE A 16 -8.39 -7.30 4.83
N ILE A 17 -9.04 -6.42 4.06
CA ILE A 17 -10.38 -6.67 3.50
C ILE A 17 -10.29 -7.22 2.09
N ASP A 18 -9.30 -6.74 1.32
CA ASP A 18 -9.00 -7.22 -0.02
C ASP A 18 -7.48 -7.16 -0.22
N ALA A 19 -6.92 -8.18 -0.84
CA ALA A 19 -5.54 -8.18 -1.28
C ALA A 19 -5.42 -8.96 -2.58
N GLN A 20 -4.78 -8.34 -3.56
CA GLN A 20 -4.54 -8.93 -4.86
C GLN A 20 -3.08 -8.77 -5.23
N GLU A 21 -2.44 -9.89 -5.56
CA GLU A 21 -1.07 -9.90 -6.06
C GLU A 21 -0.94 -9.24 -7.43
N ALA A 22 0.27 -8.80 -7.74
CA ALA A 22 0.63 -8.29 -9.06
C ALA A 22 0.79 -9.45 -10.05
N ASP A 23 0.41 -9.22 -11.32
CA ASP A 23 0.78 -10.13 -12.41
C ASP A 23 2.22 -9.79 -12.83
N THR A 24 3.20 -10.45 -12.20
CA THR A 24 4.63 -10.15 -12.40
C THR A 24 5.08 -10.37 -13.83
N SER A 25 4.52 -11.37 -14.51
CA SER A 25 4.86 -11.71 -15.90
C SER A 25 4.40 -10.61 -16.85
N LEU A 26 3.13 -10.20 -16.75
CA LEU A 26 2.61 -9.11 -17.57
C LEU A 26 3.18 -7.75 -17.16
N LYS A 27 3.45 -7.51 -15.87
CA LYS A 27 4.12 -6.30 -15.36
C LYS A 27 5.51 -6.17 -15.97
N ALA A 28 6.33 -7.23 -15.96
CA ALA A 28 7.65 -7.27 -16.59
C ALA A 28 7.60 -7.09 -18.11
N ALA A 29 6.74 -7.87 -18.79
CA ALA A 29 6.55 -7.75 -20.24
C ALA A 29 6.08 -6.34 -20.64
N SER A 30 5.30 -5.68 -19.77
CA SER A 30 4.87 -4.31 -19.98
C SER A 30 6.02 -3.32 -20.03
N TYR A 31 7.24 -3.61 -19.57
CA TYR A 31 8.40 -2.71 -19.68
C TYR A 31 9.13 -2.84 -21.01
N VAL A 32 9.06 -4.00 -21.67
CA VAL A 32 9.73 -4.24 -22.95
C VAL A 32 9.12 -3.34 -24.05
N PRO A 33 9.92 -2.56 -24.79
CA PRO A 33 9.42 -1.74 -25.90
C PRO A 33 8.86 -2.65 -27.00
N ILE A 34 7.57 -2.55 -27.30
CA ILE A 34 6.97 -3.23 -28.45
C ILE A 34 6.93 -2.20 -29.59
N PRO A 35 7.52 -2.49 -30.77
CA PRO A 35 7.52 -1.58 -31.89
C PRO A 35 6.14 -1.59 -32.55
N LEU A 36 5.19 -0.85 -31.96
CA LEU A 36 3.82 -0.71 -32.48
C LEU A 36 3.73 0.27 -33.67
N GLY A 37 4.86 0.73 -34.23
CA GLY A 37 4.92 1.68 -35.35
C GLY A 37 4.44 3.11 -35.02
N LEU A 38 3.87 3.33 -33.84
CA LEU A 38 3.29 4.60 -33.40
C LEU A 38 3.94 5.04 -32.08
N PRO A 39 4.71 6.15 -32.05
CA PRO A 39 5.25 6.70 -30.83
C PRO A 39 4.15 6.95 -29.79
N GLY A 40 4.32 6.45 -28.57
CA GLY A 40 3.38 6.69 -27.46
C GLY A 40 2.14 5.81 -27.43
N ALA A 41 1.87 4.97 -28.44
CA ALA A 41 0.66 4.12 -28.47
C ALA A 41 0.53 3.21 -27.23
N LYS A 42 1.64 2.57 -26.82
CA LYS A 42 1.69 1.75 -25.60
C LYS A 42 1.36 2.54 -24.33
N MET A 43 1.84 3.79 -24.23
CA MET A 43 1.55 4.65 -23.08
C MET A 43 0.07 5.03 -23.05
N ALA A 44 -0.51 5.39 -24.19
CA ALA A 44 -1.93 5.69 -24.31
C ALA A 44 -2.81 4.47 -23.95
N THR A 45 -2.44 3.26 -24.38
CA THR A 45 -3.13 2.02 -24.00
C THR A 45 -3.04 1.75 -22.50
N MET A 46 -1.86 1.93 -21.89
CA MET A 46 -1.69 1.75 -20.44
C MET A 46 -2.49 2.79 -19.63
N GLN A 47 -2.52 4.04 -20.09
CA GLN A 47 -3.31 5.10 -19.47
C GLN A 47 -4.81 4.80 -19.55
N THR A 48 -5.32 4.37 -20.72
CA THR A 48 -6.73 3.98 -20.88
C THR A 48 -7.10 2.79 -20.00
N LEU A 49 -6.25 1.77 -19.91
CA LEU A 49 -6.45 0.64 -18.99
C LEU A 49 -6.46 1.11 -17.53
N GLN A 50 -5.56 2.02 -17.14
CA GLN A 50 -5.53 2.56 -15.78
C GLN A 50 -6.79 3.37 -15.46
N HIS A 51 -7.25 4.22 -16.38
CA HIS A 51 -8.46 5.01 -16.19
C HIS A 51 -9.72 4.14 -16.08
N THR A 52 -9.79 3.05 -16.83
CA THR A 52 -10.94 2.13 -16.82
C THR A 52 -10.94 1.21 -15.60
N ALA A 53 -9.77 0.66 -15.23
CA ALA A 53 -9.64 -0.24 -14.08
C ALA A 53 -9.52 0.49 -12.73
N GLY A 54 -9.24 1.80 -12.72
CA GLY A 54 -9.01 2.58 -11.51
C GLY A 54 -7.71 2.24 -10.76
N LYS A 55 -6.81 1.46 -11.40
CA LYS A 55 -5.48 1.11 -10.91
C LYS A 55 -4.53 0.85 -12.09
N PRO A 56 -3.21 0.99 -11.91
CA PRO A 56 -2.25 0.63 -12.95
C PRO A 56 -2.41 -0.84 -13.38
N PRO A 57 -2.34 -1.15 -14.68
CA PRO A 57 -2.47 -2.51 -15.17
C PRO A 57 -1.35 -3.40 -14.59
N PHE A 58 -1.73 -4.63 -14.23
CA PHE A 58 -0.85 -5.67 -13.64
C PHE A 58 -0.30 -5.36 -12.23
N ALA A 59 -0.63 -4.20 -11.66
CA ALA A 59 -0.23 -3.87 -10.29
C ALA A 59 -1.08 -4.63 -9.25
N GLY A 60 -0.43 -5.00 -8.16
CA GLY A 60 -1.09 -5.50 -6.96
C GLY A 60 -1.84 -4.38 -6.24
N GLN A 61 -2.73 -4.76 -5.33
CA GLN A 61 -3.46 -3.84 -4.48
C GLN A 61 -3.79 -4.47 -3.14
N VAL A 62 -4.02 -3.62 -2.15
CA VAL A 62 -4.50 -4.04 -0.83
C VAL A 62 -5.40 -2.98 -0.23
N THR A 63 -6.45 -3.43 0.43
CA THR A 63 -7.38 -2.59 1.19
C THR A 63 -7.37 -3.05 2.63
N VAL A 64 -7.20 -2.11 3.55
CA VAL A 64 -7.27 -2.37 5.00
C VAL A 64 -8.32 -1.51 5.65
N GLU A 65 -8.87 -2.07 6.72
CA GLU A 65 -9.64 -1.33 7.71
C GLU A 65 -8.94 -1.44 9.06
N GLY A 66 -8.91 -0.34 9.79
CA GLY A 66 -8.25 -0.25 11.08
C GLY A 66 -9.05 0.60 12.05
N LYS A 67 -8.99 0.24 13.33
CA LYS A 67 -9.52 1.08 14.41
C LYS A 67 -8.60 1.05 15.61
N VAL A 68 -8.63 2.15 16.34
CA VAL A 68 -7.95 2.33 17.63
C VAL A 68 -9.02 2.65 18.66
N THR A 69 -9.06 1.87 19.73
CA THR A 69 -9.99 2.07 20.86
C THR A 69 -9.22 2.19 22.16
N ASP A 70 -9.78 2.92 23.13
CA ASP A 70 -9.36 2.81 24.53
C ASP A 70 -9.64 1.38 25.01
N ALA A 71 -8.63 0.69 25.53
CA ALA A 71 -8.74 -0.73 25.83
C ALA A 71 -9.59 -1.03 27.07
N SER A 72 -9.79 -0.05 27.96
CA SER A 72 -10.56 -0.21 29.19
C SER A 72 -12.06 0.07 29.00
N THR A 73 -12.38 1.05 28.17
CA THR A 73 -13.76 1.51 27.93
C THR A 73 -14.33 1.03 26.58
N GLY A 74 -13.48 0.61 25.64
CA GLY A 74 -13.87 0.31 24.27
C GLY A 74 -14.19 1.54 23.42
N THR A 75 -13.96 2.76 23.95
CA THR A 75 -14.25 4.01 23.25
C THR A 75 -13.42 4.15 21.99
N LEU A 76 -14.05 4.45 20.85
CA LEU A 76 -13.36 4.66 19.58
C LEU A 76 -12.56 5.97 19.61
N VAL A 77 -11.25 5.86 19.37
CA VAL A 77 -10.32 6.99 19.32
C VAL A 77 -10.00 7.37 17.87
N ALA A 78 -9.88 6.39 16.99
CA ALA A 78 -9.65 6.60 15.56
C ALA A 78 -10.14 5.41 14.74
N ALA A 79 -10.53 5.66 13.50
CA ALA A 79 -10.79 4.64 12.49
C ALA A 79 -10.11 5.04 11.18
N MET A 80 -9.75 4.05 10.38
CA MET A 80 -9.20 4.22 9.04
C MET A 80 -9.73 3.14 8.11
N ILE A 81 -9.92 3.55 6.86
CA ILE A 81 -10.00 2.66 5.72
C ILE A 81 -9.04 3.23 4.68
N ASP A 82 -8.18 2.40 4.12
CA ASP A 82 -7.26 2.83 3.07
C ASP A 82 -7.10 1.74 2.03
N ARG A 83 -7.02 2.15 0.77
CA ARG A 83 -6.71 1.27 -0.36
C ARG A 83 -5.47 1.78 -1.05
N ARG A 84 -4.46 0.92 -1.19
CA ARG A 84 -3.23 1.22 -1.92
C ARG A 84 -3.06 0.29 -3.11
N VAL A 85 -2.47 0.82 -4.16
CA VAL A 85 -2.21 0.12 -5.42
C VAL A 85 -0.76 0.32 -5.81
N GLY A 86 -0.14 -0.71 -6.38
CA GLY A 86 1.22 -0.62 -6.88
C GLY A 86 1.36 0.46 -7.97
N ALA A 87 2.46 1.21 -7.92
CA ALA A 87 2.78 2.21 -8.92
C ALA A 87 3.69 1.62 -10.00
N ARG A 88 3.53 2.10 -11.23
CA ARG A 88 4.44 1.81 -12.32
C ARG A 88 5.53 2.88 -12.39
N LYS A 89 6.79 2.49 -12.16
CA LYS A 89 7.92 3.40 -12.37
C LYS A 89 8.36 3.36 -13.83
N PRO A 90 8.45 4.50 -14.55
CA PRO A 90 8.95 4.48 -15.92
C PRO A 90 10.42 4.06 -15.96
N ILE A 91 10.78 3.23 -16.94
CA ILE A 91 12.15 2.84 -17.34
C ILE A 91 12.87 1.84 -16.40
N ILE A 92 12.86 2.05 -15.09
CA ILE A 92 13.67 1.24 -14.15
C ILE A 92 13.03 -0.07 -13.69
N GLY A 93 11.71 -0.21 -13.81
CA GLY A 93 10.99 -1.33 -13.21
C GLY A 93 11.48 -2.71 -13.67
N LEU A 94 11.94 -2.88 -14.92
CA LEU A 94 12.41 -4.19 -15.42
C LEU A 94 13.59 -4.77 -14.61
N PHE A 95 14.40 -3.91 -13.99
CA PHE A 95 15.59 -4.32 -13.23
C PHE A 95 15.35 -4.32 -11.71
N GLU A 96 14.18 -3.91 -11.25
CA GLU A 96 13.80 -3.95 -9.84
C GLU A 96 13.33 -5.36 -9.47
N SER A 97 13.84 -5.92 -8.37
CA SER A 97 13.42 -7.23 -7.87
C SER A 97 11.93 -7.27 -7.52
N SER A 98 11.38 -6.15 -7.06
CA SER A 98 9.94 -5.96 -6.78
C SER A 98 9.05 -6.20 -8.01
N THR A 99 9.56 -6.04 -9.24
CA THR A 99 8.77 -6.36 -10.44
C THR A 99 8.48 -7.85 -10.57
N TYR A 100 9.31 -8.70 -9.96
CA TYR A 100 9.22 -10.16 -10.02
C TYR A 100 8.66 -10.77 -8.73
N ASP A 101 8.34 -9.95 -7.73
CA ASP A 101 7.65 -10.35 -6.51
C ASP A 101 6.18 -9.94 -6.60
N ALA A 102 5.30 -10.94 -6.65
CA ALA A 102 3.86 -10.73 -6.81
C ALA A 102 3.24 -9.97 -5.62
N TRP A 103 3.87 -10.04 -4.44
CA TRP A 103 3.38 -9.43 -3.21
C TRP A 103 4.12 -8.15 -2.82
N SER A 104 5.08 -7.68 -3.63
CA SER A 104 5.85 -6.47 -3.29
C SER A 104 4.96 -5.24 -3.13
N ASP A 105 3.96 -5.08 -4.01
CA ASP A 105 3.05 -3.93 -3.99
C ASP A 105 2.19 -3.92 -2.70
N VAL A 106 1.82 -5.10 -2.19
CA VAL A 106 1.07 -5.28 -0.94
C VAL A 106 1.97 -5.03 0.27
N THR A 107 3.16 -5.64 0.28
CA THR A 107 4.14 -5.50 1.37
C THR A 107 4.57 -4.04 1.55
N GLU A 108 4.76 -3.29 0.47
CA GLU A 108 5.10 -1.86 0.55
C GLU A 108 3.95 -1.01 1.10
N ALA A 109 2.71 -1.34 0.78
CA ALA A 109 1.54 -0.68 1.37
C ALA A 109 1.43 -0.96 2.88
N GLU A 110 1.67 -2.21 3.30
CA GLU A 110 1.71 -2.58 4.73
C GLU A 110 2.83 -1.85 5.47
N ARG A 111 4.04 -1.78 4.88
CA ARG A 111 5.16 -0.99 5.42
C ARG A 111 4.75 0.47 5.61
N TYR A 112 4.14 1.09 4.60
CA TYR A 112 3.69 2.47 4.67
C TYR A 112 2.71 2.69 5.83
N TRP A 113 1.72 1.81 5.99
CA TRP A 113 0.75 1.93 7.09
C TRP A 113 1.40 1.74 8.46
N ALA A 114 2.31 0.79 8.60
CA ALA A 114 3.07 0.61 9.84
C ALA A 114 3.88 1.87 10.20
N GLU A 115 4.55 2.47 9.21
CA GLU A 115 5.28 3.72 9.38
C GLU A 115 4.37 4.91 9.72
N GLN A 116 3.18 4.98 9.10
CA GLN A 116 2.20 6.03 9.40
C GLN A 116 1.64 5.92 10.82
N VAL A 117 1.30 4.71 11.26
CA VAL A 117 0.85 4.47 12.62
C VAL A 117 1.93 4.87 13.62
N ARG A 118 3.19 4.45 13.38
CA ARG A 118 4.35 4.86 14.18
C ARG A 118 4.47 6.39 14.25
N TYR A 119 4.43 7.07 13.10
CA TYR A 119 4.54 8.52 13.01
C TYR A 119 3.44 9.21 13.81
N ARG A 120 2.17 8.82 13.62
CA ARG A 120 1.03 9.43 14.31
C ARG A 120 1.09 9.23 15.83
N PHE A 121 1.49 8.06 16.30
CA PHE A 121 1.67 7.83 17.74
C PHE A 121 2.85 8.61 18.31
N CYS A 122 3.95 8.75 17.56
CA CYS A 122 5.07 9.58 17.98
C CYS A 122 4.65 11.04 18.18
N VAL A 123 3.96 11.64 17.19
CA VAL A 123 3.49 13.02 17.26
C VAL A 123 2.50 13.23 18.41
N ARG A 124 1.56 12.28 18.62
CA ARG A 124 0.59 12.38 19.72
C ARG A 124 1.22 12.24 21.11
N ARG A 125 2.34 11.54 21.24
CA ARG A 125 3.13 11.47 22.48
C ARG A 125 3.95 12.74 22.72
N GLY A 126 4.09 13.63 21.73
CA GLY A 126 4.91 14.83 21.82
C GLY A 126 6.42 14.57 21.71
N ASP A 127 6.83 13.43 21.14
CA ASP A 127 8.23 13.11 20.91
C ASP A 127 8.83 14.00 19.80
N SER A 128 10.15 14.23 19.82
CA SER A 128 10.85 15.11 18.89
C SER A 128 11.38 14.41 17.61
N ASN A 129 11.57 13.09 17.65
CA ASN A 129 12.20 12.33 16.55
C ASN A 129 11.17 11.53 15.73
N CYS A 130 10.11 12.19 15.28
CA CYS A 130 9.03 11.52 14.54
C CYS A 130 9.32 11.44 13.04
N THR A 131 9.69 10.25 12.57
CA THR A 131 9.94 9.98 11.15
C THR A 131 8.63 9.69 10.39
N GLN A 132 8.31 10.54 9.42
CA GLN A 132 7.16 10.39 8.53
C GLN A 132 7.31 9.14 7.64
N ALA A 133 6.19 8.52 7.27
CA ALA A 133 6.19 7.39 6.35
C ALA A 133 6.61 7.82 4.94
N SER A 134 7.33 6.94 4.25
CA SER A 134 7.76 7.17 2.87
C SER A 134 6.99 6.30 1.89
N GLU A 135 6.58 6.91 0.78
CA GLU A 135 5.99 6.21 -0.38
C GLU A 135 7.05 5.61 -1.31
#